data_AF-A0A1G0LA94-F1
#
_entry.id   AF-A0A1G0LA94-F1
#
_cell.length_a   1.000
_cell.length_b   1.000
_cell.length_c   1.000
_cell.angle_alpha   90.00
_cell.angle_beta   90.00
_cell.angle_gamma   90.00
#
_symmetry.space_group_name_H-M   'P 1'
#
loop_
_entity.id
_entity.type
_entity.pdbx_description
1 polymer ?
#
loop_
_entity_poly.entity_id
_entity_poly.type
_entity_poly.pdbx_seq_one_letter_code
_entity_poly.pdbx_strand_id
1 'polypeptide(L)' 'DVIRQIIEKTYRVEGDLRREVALSIKRKMDLGCYEGVRHRRGLPVRGQRTRTNARTRKGKRKQVKA' A
#
# COMPACT_ATOMS: atom_id res chain seq x y z
N ASP A 1 -0.12 -26.30 -21.69
CA ASP A 1 -0.49 -24.87 -21.58
C ASP A 1 0.68 -23.92 -21.86
N VAL A 2 0.82 -23.50 -23.12
CA VAL A 2 1.89 -22.58 -23.58
C VAL A 2 1.77 -21.20 -22.92
N ILE A 3 0.54 -20.68 -22.80
CA ILE A 3 0.25 -19.37 -22.21
C ILE A 3 0.73 -19.30 -20.74
N ARG A 4 0.45 -20.35 -19.96
CA ARG A 4 0.86 -20.41 -18.55
C ARG A 4 2.38 -20.38 -18.38
N GLN A 5 3.09 -21.16 -19.20
CA GLN A 5 4.56 -21.19 -19.15
C GLN A 5 5.21 -19.85 -19.49
N ILE A 6 4.65 -19.11 -20.46
CA ILE A 6 5.12 -17.77 -20.79
C ILE A 6 4.89 -16.81 -19.62
N ILE A 7 3.71 -16.87 -19.00
CA ILE A 7 3.37 -16.00 -17.86
C ILE A 7 4.30 -16.26 -16.67
N GLU A 8 4.49 -17.52 -16.29
CA GLU A 8 5.33 -17.89 -15.14
C GLU A 8 6.82 -17.55 -15.36
N LYS A 9 7.32 -17.62 -16.61
CA LYS A 9 8.73 -17.32 -16.92
C LYS A 9 9.01 -15.83 -17.08
N THR A 10 8.09 -15.07 -17.68
CA THR A 10 8.35 -13.68 -18.08
C THR A 10 7.83 -12.66 -17.07
N TYR A 11 6.82 -13.02 -16.27
CA TYR A 11 6.14 -12.07 -15.40
C TYR A 11 6.09 -12.54 -13.95
N ARG A 12 6.30 -11.59 -13.03
CA ARG A 12 6.03 -11.80 -11.61
C ARG A 12 4.53 -11.62 -11.38
N VAL A 13 3.84 -12.71 -11.07
CA VAL A 13 2.40 -12.71 -10.86
C VAL A 13 2.04 -13.21 -9.46
N GLU A 14 0.81 -12.90 -9.04
CA GLU A 14 0.20 -13.39 -7.80
C GLU A 14 1.06 -13.25 -6.54
N GLY A 15 1.49 -14.38 -5.97
CA GLY A 15 2.11 -14.43 -4.65
C GLY A 15 3.44 -13.70 -4.59
N ASP A 16 4.26 -13.84 -5.62
CA ASP A 16 5.59 -13.23 -5.64
C ASP A 16 5.50 -11.71 -5.80
N LEU A 17 4.58 -11.24 -6.66
CA LEU A 17 4.30 -9.81 -6.79
C LEU A 17 3.74 -9.22 -5.49
N ARG A 18 2.82 -9.92 -4.81
CA ARG A 18 2.28 -9.47 -3.51
C ARG A 18 3.37 -9.37 -2.45
N ARG A 19 4.29 -10.34 -2.38
CA ARG A 19 5.43 -10.34 -1.45
C ARG A 19 6.38 -9.18 -1.74
N GLU A 20 6.74 -8.98 -3.01
CA GLU A 20 7.65 -7.90 -3.43
C GLU A 20 7.11 -6.52 -3.05
N VAL A 21 5.82 -6.27 -3.32
CA VAL A 21 5.17 -5.00 -2.96
C VAL A 21 5.09 -4.83 -1.44
N ALA A 22 4.75 -5.89 -0.70
CA ALA A 22 4.70 -5.85 0.76
C ALA A 22 6.07 -5.55 1.38
N LEU A 23 7.14 -6.17 0.86
CA LEU A 23 8.52 -5.91 1.27
C LEU A 23 8.94 -4.47 0.97
N SER A 24 8.55 -3.94 -0.19
CA SER A 24 8.83 -2.56 -0.56
C SER A 24 8.17 -1.55 0.39
N ILE A 25 6.90 -1.78 0.77
CA ILE A 25 6.19 -0.94 1.74
C ILE A 25 6.81 -1.08 3.13
N LYS A 26 7.16 -2.29 3.56
CA LYS A 26 7.81 -2.55 4.85
C LYS A 26 9.16 -1.83 4.94
N ARG A 27 9.99 -1.93 3.91
CA ARG A 27 11.27 -1.21 3.82
C ARG A 27 11.09 0.30 4.02
N LYS A 28 10.09 0.93 3.39
CA LYS A 28 9.81 2.36 3.59
C LYS A 28 9.40 2.68 5.03
N MET A 29 8.59 1.82 5.64
CA MET A 29 8.19 1.97 7.05
C MET A 29 9.37 1.82 8.01
N ASP A 30 10.25 0.86 7.79
CA ASP A 30 11.41 0.58 8.65
C ASP A 30 12.46 1.70 8.53
N LEU A 31 12.68 2.22 7.32
CA LEU A 31 13.58 3.36 7.08
C LEU A 31 13.08 4.68 7.69
N GLY A 32 11.79 4.78 8.00
CA GLY A 32 11.22 5.97 8.64
C GLY A 32 11.07 7.19 7.73
N CYS A 33 11.15 7.04 6.41
CA CYS A 33 10.90 8.13 5.48
C CYS A 33 9.45 8.65 5.59
N TYR A 34 9.19 9.84 5.03
CA TYR A 34 7.85 10.44 5.05
C TYR A 34 6.75 9.49 4.56
N GLU A 35 7.01 8.78 3.46
CA GLU A 35 6.07 7.79 2.93
C GLU A 35 5.82 6.65 3.92
N GLY A 36 6.88 6.14 4.55
CA GLY A 36 6.79 5.11 5.59
C GLY A 36 5.94 5.54 6.77
N VAL A 37 6.14 6.77 7.27
CA VAL A 37 5.32 7.34 8.35
C VAL A 37 3.85 7.45 7.94
N ARG A 38 3.56 7.84 6.68
CA ARG A 38 2.19 7.89 6.15
C ARG A 38 1.58 6.49 6.01
N HIS A 39 2.35 5.51 5.53
CA HIS A 39 1.92 4.10 5.45
C HIS A 39 1.55 3.55 6.83
N ARG A 40 2.40 3.78 7.84
CA ARG A 40 2.18 3.36 9.24
C ARG A 40 0.94 4.01 9.85
N ARG A 41 0.71 5.30 9.60
CA ARG A 41 -0.44 6.06 10.12
C ARG A 41 -1.75 5.84 9.36
N GLY A 42 -1.75 5.05 8.28
CA GLY A 42 -2.94 4.88 7.44
C GLY A 42 -3.40 6.19 6.79
N LEU A 43 -2.45 7.00 6.31
CA LEU A 43 -2.72 8.26 5.61
C LEU A 43 -2.26 8.20 4.15
N PRO A 44 -2.83 9.04 3.27
CA PRO A 44 -2.39 9.13 1.88
C PRO A 44 -0.91 9.54 1.80
N VAL A 45 -0.20 8.93 0.84
CA VAL A 45 1.27 8.99 0.73
C VAL A 45 1.73 10.06 -0.26
N ARG A 46 0.95 10.35 -1.31
CA ARG A 46 1.34 11.23 -2.43
C ARG A 46 0.94 12.70 -2.22
N GLY A 47 0.95 13.17 -0.98
CA GLY A 47 0.62 14.57 -0.66
C GLY A 47 -0.86 14.95 -0.81
N GLN A 48 -1.77 13.99 -0.96
CA GLN A 48 -3.19 14.31 -1.06
C GLN A 48 -3.73 14.97 0.23
N ARG A 49 -4.73 15.85 0.08
CA ARG A 49 -5.37 16.57 1.19
C ARG A 49 -5.93 15.61 2.24
N THR A 50 -5.55 15.81 3.50
CA THR A 50 -6.01 15.00 4.64
C THR A 50 -6.99 15.71 5.58
N ARG A 51 -7.27 17.01 5.41
CA ARG A 51 -8.17 17.74 6.32
C ARG A 51 -9.62 17.24 6.24
N THR A 52 -10.14 17.06 5.03
CA THR A 52 -11.55 16.71 4.79
C THR A 52 -11.72 15.28 4.25
N ASN A 53 -10.93 14.90 3.24
CA ASN A 53 -11.13 13.67 2.45
C ASN A 53 -10.21 12.52 2.93
N ALA A 54 -9.87 11.60 1.99
CA ALA A 54 -9.04 10.41 2.16
C ALA A 54 -9.70 9.24 2.92
N ARG A 55 -11.01 9.05 2.75
CA ARG A 55 -11.75 7.95 3.41
C ARG A 55 -11.26 6.56 3.01
N THR A 56 -10.86 6.36 1.75
CA THR A 56 -10.30 5.07 1.29
C THR A 56 -9.10 4.63 2.13
N ARG A 57 -8.26 5.57 2.60
CA ARG A 57 -7.11 5.26 3.44
C ARG A 57 -7.41 5.35 4.95
N LYS A 58 -8.24 6.32 5.37
CA LYS A 58 -8.63 6.55 6.77
C LYS A 58 -9.71 5.60 7.30
N GLY A 59 -10.36 4.80 6.44
CA GLY A 59 -11.48 3.93 6.79
C GLY A 59 -12.82 4.67 6.91
N LYS A 60 -13.80 4.06 7.60
CA LYS A 60 -15.14 4.64 7.86
C LYS A 60 -15.08 5.79 8.87
N ARG A 61 -15.97 6.79 8.76
CA ARG A 61 -15.96 7.98 9.63
C ARG A 61 -16.27 7.56 11.07
N LYS A 62 -15.27 7.66 11.94
CA LYS A 62 -15.47 7.57 13.38
C LYS A 62 -16.21 8.82 13.83
N GLN A 63 -17.45 8.68 14.30
CA GLN A 63 -18.15 9.75 14.99
C GLN A 63 -17.50 9.92 16.38
N VAL A 64 -17.21 11.15 16.78
CA VAL A 64 -16.83 11.43 18.16
C VAL A 64 -18.14 11.41 18.94
N LYS A 65 -18.29 10.49 19.89
CA LYS A 65 -19.42 10.56 20.84
C LYS A 65 -19.12 11.70 21.81
N ALA A 66 -20.13 12.51 22.08
CA ALA A 66 -20.07 13.59 23.06
C ALA A 66 -19.90 13.04 24.48
#